data_AF-A0AAV6BB82-F1
#
_entry.id   AF-A0AAV6BB82-F1
#
_cell.length_a   1.000
_cell.length_b   1.000
_cell.length_c   1.000
_cell.angle_alpha   90.00
_cell.angle_beta   90.00
_cell.angle_gamma   90.00
#
_symmetry.space_group_name_H-M   'P 1'
#
loop_
_entity.id
_entity.type
_entity.pdbx_description
1 polymer ?
#
loop_
_entity_poly.entity_id
_entity_poly.type
_entity_poly.pdbx_seq_one_letter_code
_entity_poly.pdbx_strand_id
1 'polypeptide(L)'
;MQRLQEPMETDGLGIGESAEVLGVHPFTLLARAQMDELALVRDNAGEMRVPQEELIRLGEGHTGNHTTTESQRVPTDQELGVTRGLFRKGQRTYHVPGYTKSLSAAEIVAYRKAYAAIGGELELLTDLRQQLRNPNRVTPVGETFVEVPHEGRWNVRGTLLNLGRSDILLCERGDELAVIEKFQPNSTYARTRGTAEILLTGRDAQQLVREFKENAQLTLEFMASNLTAKAQRIIWNEQQAEHPAHVVAAISERCRNAVQETETQTQRQTAARGIRI
;
A
#
# COMPACT_ATOMS: atom_id res chain seq x y z
N MET A 1 37.69 22.30 -11.59
CA MET A 1 37.10 20.95 -11.54
C MET A 1 36.10 20.91 -10.40
N GLN A 2 34.82 21.16 -10.69
CA GLN A 2 33.74 20.96 -9.74
C GLN A 2 33.43 19.46 -9.70
N ARG A 3 33.52 18.84 -8.52
CA ARG A 3 32.97 17.51 -8.29
C ARG A 3 31.45 17.62 -8.45
N LEU A 4 30.91 17.01 -9.49
CA LEU A 4 29.51 16.64 -9.56
C LEU A 4 29.26 15.74 -8.34
N GLN A 5 28.52 16.24 -7.35
CA GLN A 5 27.93 15.39 -6.33
C GLN A 5 26.95 14.46 -7.07
N GLU A 6 27.33 13.19 -7.19
CA GLU A 6 26.38 12.13 -7.50
C GLU A 6 25.22 12.22 -6.52
N PRO A 7 23.95 12.08 -6.98
CA PRO A 7 22.82 12.10 -6.07
C PRO A 7 23.00 10.94 -5.09
N MET A 8 23.13 11.24 -3.80
CA MET A 8 23.11 10.23 -2.74
C MET A 8 21.89 9.35 -2.96
N GLU A 9 22.10 8.08 -3.32
CA GLU A 9 21.08 7.06 -3.14
C GLU A 9 20.67 7.13 -1.67
N THR A 10 19.39 7.44 -1.42
CA THR A 10 18.84 7.47 -0.07
C THR A 10 18.97 6.07 0.53
N ASP A 11 19.81 5.95 1.56
CA ASP A 11 20.22 4.72 2.26
C ASP A 11 19.08 4.13 3.11
N GLY A 12 17.96 3.83 2.46
CA GLY A 12 16.75 3.29 3.07
C GLY A 12 16.13 2.21 2.21
N LEU A 13 15.30 1.36 2.80
CA LEU A 13 14.58 0.29 2.11
C LEU A 13 13.20 0.77 1.65
N GLY A 14 12.68 0.22 0.54
CA GLY A 14 11.29 0.49 0.15
C GLY A 14 10.31 -0.05 1.19
N ILE A 15 9.11 0.52 1.28
CA ILE A 15 8.12 0.15 2.32
C ILE A 15 7.87 -1.37 2.40
N GLY A 16 7.75 -2.06 1.26
CA GLY A 16 7.55 -3.51 1.22
C GLY A 16 8.71 -4.28 1.87
N GLU A 17 9.95 -3.94 1.49
CA GLU A 17 11.17 -4.55 2.02
C GLU A 17 11.32 -4.27 3.53
N SER A 18 11.04 -3.03 3.95
CA SER A 18 11.03 -2.64 5.36
C SER A 18 10.00 -3.44 6.17
N ALA A 19 8.79 -3.61 5.63
CA ALA A 19 7.73 -4.36 6.28
C ALA A 19 8.10 -5.86 6.41
N GLU A 20 8.79 -6.43 5.43
CA GLU A 20 9.35 -7.78 5.51
C GLU A 20 10.41 -7.93 6.59
N VAL A 21 11.40 -7.03 6.63
CA VAL A 21 12.46 -7.02 7.66
C VAL A 21 11.87 -6.94 9.07
N LEU A 22 10.87 -6.08 9.24
CA LEU A 22 10.19 -5.85 10.52
C LEU A 22 9.16 -6.93 10.86
N GLY A 23 8.76 -7.76 9.90
CA GLY A 23 7.71 -8.76 10.08
C GLY A 23 6.32 -8.17 10.27
N VAL A 24 6.06 -6.98 9.72
CA VAL A 24 4.77 -6.27 9.76
C VAL A 24 4.19 -6.12 8.36
N HIS A 25 3.01 -5.51 8.26
CA HIS A 25 2.39 -5.19 6.98
C HIS A 25 2.79 -3.78 6.52
N PRO A 26 2.93 -3.49 5.21
CA PRO A 26 3.18 -2.14 4.69
C PRO A 26 2.21 -1.07 5.20
N PHE A 27 0.96 -1.46 5.44
CA PHE A 27 -0.08 -0.61 6.04
C PHE A 27 0.37 -0.05 7.40
N THR A 28 0.92 -0.90 8.28
CA THR A 28 1.41 -0.50 9.61
C THR A 28 2.43 0.63 9.49
N LEU A 29 3.44 0.48 8.64
CA LEU A 29 4.50 1.49 8.48
C LEU A 29 3.94 2.83 7.98
N LEU A 30 3.07 2.79 6.98
CA LEU A 30 2.49 4.00 6.40
C LEU A 30 1.49 4.67 7.35
N ALA A 31 0.74 3.90 8.14
CA ALA A 31 -0.12 4.44 9.19
C ALA A 31 0.72 5.17 10.27
N ARG A 32 1.85 4.57 10.69
CA ARG A 32 2.79 5.21 11.63
C ARG A 32 3.40 6.50 11.07
N ALA A 33 3.73 6.51 9.79
CA ALA A 33 4.24 7.72 9.14
C ALA A 33 3.19 8.84 9.08
N GLN A 34 1.91 8.50 8.89
CA GLN A 34 0.82 9.49 8.93
C GLN A 34 0.59 10.09 10.32
N MET A 35 0.96 9.35 11.37
CA MET A 35 0.90 9.80 12.77
C MET A 35 2.20 10.49 13.23
N ASP A 36 3.13 10.78 12.32
CA ASP A 36 4.47 11.31 12.62
C ASP A 36 5.30 10.40 13.57
N GLU A 37 4.97 9.11 13.65
CA GLU A 37 5.66 8.12 14.49
C GLU A 37 6.79 7.40 13.76
N LEU A 38 6.85 7.54 12.43
CA LEU A 38 7.89 6.98 11.56
C LEU A 38 8.32 8.01 10.51
N ALA A 39 9.60 8.35 10.50
CA ALA A 39 10.17 9.17 9.44
C ALA A 39 10.33 8.38 8.14
N LEU A 40 9.89 8.96 7.03
CA LEU A 40 10.07 8.39 5.70
C LEU A 40 10.77 9.40 4.78
N VAL A 41 11.61 8.90 3.89
CA VAL A 41 12.24 9.71 2.83
C VAL A 41 11.67 9.32 1.47
N ARG A 42 11.68 10.25 0.52
CA ARG A 42 11.30 9.99 -0.86
C ARG A 42 12.53 9.88 -1.73
N ASP A 43 12.56 8.90 -2.61
CA ASP A 43 13.55 8.87 -3.68
C ASP A 43 13.19 9.81 -4.83
N ASN A 44 14.04 9.84 -5.86
CA ASN A 44 13.87 10.68 -7.03
C ASN A 44 12.62 10.34 -7.87
N ALA A 45 12.09 9.13 -7.74
CA ALA A 45 10.85 8.71 -8.40
C ALA A 45 9.61 8.98 -7.52
N GLY A 46 9.81 9.42 -6.28
CA GLY A 46 8.78 9.70 -5.29
C GLY A 46 8.38 8.50 -4.42
N GLU A 47 9.08 7.36 -4.55
CA GLU A 47 8.84 6.15 -3.76
C GLU A 47 9.30 6.42 -2.32
N MET A 48 8.43 6.07 -1.36
CA MET A 48 8.73 6.19 0.05
C MET A 48 9.70 5.09 0.46
N ARG A 49 10.71 5.47 1.24
CA ARG A 49 11.71 4.58 1.80
C ARG A 49 11.80 4.81 3.30
N VAL A 50 12.00 3.73 4.04
CA VAL A 50 12.31 3.78 5.48
C VAL A 50 13.82 3.92 5.62
N PRO A 51 14.33 5.02 6.21
CA PRO A 51 15.75 5.18 6.48
C PRO A 51 16.30 4.04 7.34
N GLN A 52 17.57 3.69 7.14
CA GLN A 52 18.24 2.65 7.92
C GLN A 52 18.16 2.89 9.44
N GLU A 53 18.30 4.14 9.89
CA GLU A 53 18.17 4.54 11.29
C GLU A 53 16.78 4.22 11.88
N GLU A 54 15.72 4.38 11.10
CA GLU A 54 14.36 4.03 11.49
C GLU A 54 14.17 2.52 11.56
N LEU A 55 14.74 1.75 10.62
CA LEU A 55 14.71 0.29 10.67
C LEU A 55 15.41 -0.25 11.92
N ILE A 56 16.58 0.31 12.26
CA ILE A 56 17.32 -0.05 13.48
C ILE A 56 16.49 0.29 14.72
N ARG A 57 15.87 1.48 14.75
CA ARG A 57 15.01 1.93 15.85
C ARG A 57 13.80 1.02 16.05
N LEU A 58 13.19 0.54 14.96
CA LEU A 58 11.99 -0.29 15.01
C LEU A 58 12.25 -1.79 15.22
N GLY A 59 13.47 -2.28 14.96
CA GLY A 59 13.75 -3.73 14.92
C GLY A 59 15.06 -4.21 15.54
N GLU A 60 15.73 -3.41 16.38
CA GLU A 60 16.96 -3.79 17.10
C GLU A 60 18.08 -4.34 16.20
N GLY A 61 18.46 -3.55 15.19
CA GLY A 61 19.78 -3.67 14.54
C GLY A 61 20.01 -4.89 13.63
N HIS A 62 19.02 -5.76 13.41
CA HIS A 62 19.15 -6.88 12.47
C HIS A 62 18.68 -6.51 11.06
N THR A 63 19.48 -5.76 10.33
CA THR A 63 19.33 -5.70 8.87
C THR A 63 20.09 -6.87 8.26
N GLY A 64 19.43 -8.02 8.20
CA GLY A 64 19.89 -9.11 7.34
C GLY A 64 19.98 -8.61 5.89
N ASN A 65 20.99 -9.05 5.15
CA ASN A 65 21.11 -8.79 3.73
C ASN A 65 19.92 -9.45 3.01
N HIS A 66 18.83 -8.72 2.82
CA HIS A 66 17.69 -9.16 2.03
C HIS A 66 17.91 -8.76 0.58
N THR A 67 18.50 -9.67 -0.20
CA THR A 67 18.36 -9.65 -1.66
C THR A 67 17.03 -10.31 -2.00
N THR A 68 15.98 -9.52 -2.13
CA THR A 68 14.73 -10.00 -2.73
C THR A 68 14.95 -10.08 -4.24
N THR A 69 15.35 -11.26 -4.72
CA THR A 69 15.25 -11.56 -6.16
C THR A 69 13.79 -11.92 -6.42
N GLU A 70 12.96 -10.89 -6.56
CA GLU A 70 11.60 -11.04 -7.05
C GLU A 70 11.69 -11.50 -8.51
N SER A 71 11.77 -12.81 -8.72
CA SER A 71 11.50 -13.43 -10.02
C SER A 71 10.00 -13.31 -10.26
N GLN A 72 9.57 -12.10 -10.57
CA GLN A 72 8.17 -11.79 -10.83
C GLN A 72 7.82 -12.34 -12.20
N ARG A 73 7.02 -13.40 -12.20
CA ARG A 73 6.31 -13.86 -13.39
C ARG A 73 5.60 -12.65 -14.00
N VAL A 74 5.89 -12.35 -15.26
CA VAL A 74 5.13 -11.34 -16.00
C VAL A 74 3.70 -11.86 -16.18
N PRO A 75 2.68 -11.17 -15.63
CA PRO A 75 1.29 -11.60 -15.75
C PRO A 75 0.82 -11.53 -17.21
N THR A 76 -0.08 -12.43 -17.56
CA THR A 76 -0.69 -12.56 -18.88
C THR A 76 -1.64 -11.41 -19.18
N ASP A 77 -1.93 -11.17 -20.46
CA ASP A 77 -2.89 -10.12 -20.87
C ASP A 77 -4.28 -10.34 -20.25
N GLN A 78 -4.69 -11.59 -20.03
CA GLN A 78 -5.96 -11.93 -19.38
C GLN A 78 -5.95 -11.54 -17.89
N GLU A 79 -4.89 -11.87 -17.14
CA GLU A 79 -4.72 -11.49 -15.73
C GLU A 79 -4.65 -9.94 -15.58
N LEU A 80 -4.12 -9.25 -16.59
CA LEU A 80 -4.04 -7.79 -16.60
C LEU A 80 -5.29 -7.09 -17.13
N GLY A 81 -6.26 -7.82 -17.68
CA GLY A 81 -7.40 -7.24 -18.40
C GLY A 81 -7.01 -6.43 -19.64
N VAL A 82 -5.83 -6.72 -20.23
CA VAL A 82 -5.31 -6.04 -21.41
C VAL A 82 -6.00 -6.60 -22.66
N THR A 83 -6.51 -5.70 -23.50
CA THR A 83 -7.13 -6.07 -24.78
C THR A 83 -6.37 -5.45 -25.95
N ARG A 84 -6.33 -6.17 -27.08
CA ARG A 84 -5.67 -5.70 -28.30
C ARG A 84 -6.62 -4.80 -29.07
N GLY A 85 -6.17 -3.58 -29.36
CA GLY A 85 -6.89 -2.60 -30.15
C GLY A 85 -6.57 -2.68 -31.65
N LEU A 86 -7.06 -1.70 -32.40
CA LEU A 86 -6.85 -1.54 -33.82
C LEU A 86 -5.38 -1.21 -34.15
N PHE A 87 -5.00 -1.40 -35.41
CA PHE A 87 -3.75 -0.87 -35.93
C PHE A 87 -3.89 0.64 -36.15
N ARG A 88 -2.99 1.44 -35.59
CA ARG A 88 -2.86 2.88 -35.84
C ARG A 88 -1.46 3.18 -36.33
N LYS A 89 -1.33 3.87 -37.46
CA LYS A 89 -0.03 4.20 -38.10
C LYS A 89 0.88 2.97 -38.27
N GLY A 90 0.30 1.82 -38.64
CA GLY A 90 1.05 0.58 -38.84
C GLY A 90 1.46 -0.17 -37.57
N GLN A 91 1.16 0.36 -36.38
CA GLN A 91 1.45 -0.29 -35.10
C GLN A 91 0.18 -0.76 -34.39
N ARG A 92 0.29 -1.90 -33.69
CA ARG A 92 -0.80 -2.43 -32.86
C ARG A 92 -0.95 -1.61 -31.59
N THR A 93 -2.19 -1.31 -31.22
CA THR A 93 -2.52 -0.61 -29.98
C THR A 93 -3.07 -1.57 -28.92
N TYR A 94 -2.98 -1.19 -27.65
CA TYR A 94 -3.39 -1.99 -26.50
C TYR A 94 -4.23 -1.13 -25.55
N HIS A 95 -5.31 -1.69 -25.02
CA HIS A 95 -6.16 -1.04 -24.02
C HIS A 95 -5.97 -1.74 -22.67
N VAL A 96 -5.89 -0.95 -21.60
CA VAL A 96 -5.72 -1.46 -20.23
C VAL A 96 -6.89 -0.97 -19.36
N PRO A 97 -7.29 -1.73 -18.31
CA PRO A 97 -8.44 -1.37 -17.50
C PRO A 97 -8.33 0.01 -16.87
N GLY A 98 -9.43 0.77 -16.91
CA GLY A 98 -9.51 2.12 -16.34
C GLY A 98 -8.89 3.21 -17.20
N TYR A 99 -7.91 2.91 -18.06
CA TYR A 99 -7.23 3.93 -18.87
C TYR A 99 -7.93 4.20 -20.20
N THR A 100 -8.25 5.47 -20.46
CA THR A 100 -9.03 5.87 -21.64
C THR A 100 -8.23 5.88 -22.95
N LYS A 101 -6.90 6.03 -22.88
CA LYS A 101 -6.02 6.02 -24.06
C LYS A 101 -5.49 4.61 -24.34
N SER A 102 -4.98 4.41 -25.54
CA SER A 102 -4.34 3.17 -25.94
C SER A 102 -2.81 3.28 -25.82
N LEU A 103 -2.17 2.20 -25.39
CA LEU A 103 -0.72 2.04 -25.37
C LEU A 103 -0.21 1.44 -26.69
N SER A 104 0.98 1.82 -27.11
CA SER A 104 1.76 1.21 -28.20
C SER A 104 2.38 -0.13 -27.78
N ALA A 105 3.03 -0.81 -28.73
CA ALA A 105 3.73 -2.06 -28.47
C ALA A 105 4.91 -1.91 -27.49
N ALA A 106 5.63 -0.80 -27.50
CA ALA A 106 6.71 -0.54 -26.55
C ALA A 106 6.15 -0.18 -25.16
N GLU A 107 5.13 0.69 -25.11
CA GLU A 107 4.49 1.11 -23.86
C GLU A 107 3.82 -0.05 -23.13
N ILE A 108 3.19 -1.01 -23.83
CA ILE A 108 2.56 -2.15 -23.16
C ILE A 108 3.59 -3.11 -22.53
N VAL A 109 4.80 -3.21 -23.09
CA VAL A 109 5.88 -4.02 -22.49
C VAL A 109 6.32 -3.40 -21.16
N ALA A 110 6.54 -2.08 -21.14
CA ALA A 110 6.86 -1.35 -19.90
C ALA A 110 5.72 -1.44 -18.87
N TYR A 111 4.48 -1.30 -19.32
CA TYR A 111 3.30 -1.46 -18.47
C TYR A 111 3.24 -2.83 -17.81
N ARG A 112 3.42 -3.92 -18.58
CA ARG A 112 3.37 -5.29 -18.04
C ARG A 112 4.44 -5.51 -16.98
N LYS A 113 5.65 -5.01 -17.21
CA LYS A 113 6.76 -5.17 -16.28
C LYS A 113 6.56 -4.36 -15.00
N ALA A 114 6.20 -3.09 -15.13
CA ALA A 114 5.92 -2.24 -13.98
C ALA A 114 4.73 -2.79 -13.17
N TYR A 115 3.69 -3.30 -13.83
CA TYR A 115 2.59 -3.96 -13.13
C TYR A 115 3.00 -5.26 -12.45
N ALA A 116 3.84 -6.10 -13.09
CA ALA A 116 4.36 -7.31 -12.46
C ALA A 116 5.02 -7.02 -11.11
N ALA A 117 5.64 -5.84 -10.99
CA ALA A 117 6.32 -5.39 -9.79
C ALA A 117 5.47 -4.82 -8.67
N ILE A 118 4.23 -4.44 -8.96
CA ILE A 118 3.30 -3.87 -7.97
C ILE A 118 2.02 -4.68 -7.84
N GLY A 119 1.82 -5.69 -8.68
CA GLY A 119 0.54 -6.39 -8.83
C GLY A 119 0.08 -7.05 -7.54
N GLY A 120 0.97 -7.74 -6.83
CA GLY A 120 0.65 -8.38 -5.55
C GLY A 120 0.27 -7.35 -4.47
N GLU A 121 1.01 -6.25 -4.36
CA GLU A 121 0.70 -5.19 -3.41
C GLU A 121 -0.62 -4.46 -3.76
N LEU A 122 -0.94 -4.35 -5.05
CA LEU A 122 -2.20 -3.76 -5.51
C LEU A 122 -3.41 -4.66 -5.22
N GLU A 123 -3.24 -5.97 -5.30
CA GLU A 123 -4.25 -6.95 -4.90
C GLU A 123 -4.51 -6.86 -3.39
N LEU A 124 -3.45 -6.84 -2.57
CA LEU A 124 -3.56 -6.61 -1.12
C LEU A 124 -4.31 -5.30 -0.81
N LEU A 125 -4.00 -4.22 -1.52
CA LEU A 125 -4.69 -2.94 -1.35
C LEU A 125 -6.20 -3.03 -1.63
N THR A 126 -6.57 -3.79 -2.67
CA THR A 126 -7.97 -4.02 -3.05
C THR A 126 -8.71 -4.83 -1.97
N ASP A 127 -8.04 -5.82 -1.40
CA ASP A 127 -8.58 -6.65 -0.32
C ASP A 127 -8.77 -5.85 0.97
N LEU A 128 -7.79 -5.03 1.37
CA LEU A 128 -7.91 -4.17 2.54
C LEU A 128 -9.05 -3.17 2.41
N ARG A 129 -9.22 -2.53 1.24
CA ARG A 129 -10.37 -1.66 0.98
C ARG A 129 -11.68 -2.44 1.14
N GLN A 130 -11.76 -3.66 0.62
CA GLN A 130 -12.96 -4.48 0.73
C GLN A 130 -13.31 -4.83 2.18
N GLN A 131 -12.30 -5.09 3.02
CA GLN A 131 -12.46 -5.29 4.46
C GLN A 131 -13.01 -4.02 5.15
N LEU A 132 -12.44 -2.84 4.86
CA LEU A 132 -12.90 -1.58 5.47
C LEU A 132 -14.36 -1.21 5.13
N ARG A 133 -14.83 -1.57 3.92
CA ARG A 133 -16.24 -1.37 3.52
C ARG A 133 -17.20 -2.23 4.34
N ASN A 134 -16.81 -3.48 4.62
CA ASN A 134 -17.65 -4.46 5.30
C ASN A 134 -16.95 -5.03 6.55
N PRO A 135 -16.72 -4.20 7.59
CA PRO A 135 -16.05 -4.66 8.81
C PRO A 135 -16.86 -5.76 9.53
N ASN A 136 -18.16 -5.87 9.23
CA ASN A 136 -19.07 -6.84 9.84
C ASN A 136 -18.83 -8.31 9.45
N ARG A 137 -17.78 -8.64 8.69
CA ARG A 137 -17.26 -10.01 8.61
C ARG A 137 -16.31 -10.31 9.77
N VAL A 138 -16.74 -9.98 10.98
CA VAL A 138 -16.03 -10.35 12.20
C VAL A 138 -16.27 -11.84 12.44
N THR A 139 -15.32 -12.67 12.04
CA THR A 139 -15.23 -14.02 12.56
C THR A 139 -14.49 -13.91 13.89
N PRO A 140 -15.01 -14.41 15.01
CA PRO A 140 -14.25 -14.46 16.25
C PRO A 140 -13.08 -15.43 16.02
N VAL A 141 -11.87 -14.92 15.83
CA VAL A 141 -10.69 -15.69 16.17
C VAL A 141 -10.71 -15.77 17.70
N GLY A 142 -10.55 -16.97 18.26
CA GLY A 142 -10.88 -17.32 19.65
C GLY A 142 -10.15 -16.56 20.78
N GLU A 143 -9.57 -15.40 20.51
CA GLU A 143 -9.03 -14.48 21.50
C GLU A 143 -10.11 -13.58 22.06
N THR A 144 -10.20 -13.61 23.38
CA THR A 144 -11.13 -12.79 24.15
C THR A 144 -10.49 -11.49 24.64
N PHE A 145 -9.16 -11.40 24.60
CA PHE A 145 -8.41 -10.24 25.08
C PHE A 145 -7.07 -10.06 24.38
N VAL A 146 -6.53 -8.85 24.50
CA VAL A 146 -5.17 -8.46 24.10
C VAL A 146 -4.48 -7.83 25.30
N GLU A 147 -3.23 -8.21 25.54
CA GLU A 147 -2.34 -7.53 26.50
C GLU A 147 -1.57 -6.44 25.76
N VAL A 148 -1.75 -5.20 26.19
CA VAL A 148 -0.97 -4.06 25.70
C VAL A 148 0.14 -3.77 26.70
N PRO A 149 1.42 -3.67 26.26
CA PRO A 149 2.53 -3.32 27.14
C PRO A 149 2.25 -2.05 27.94
N HIS A 150 2.49 -2.08 29.26
CA HIS A 150 2.28 -0.96 30.19
C HIS A 150 0.84 -0.48 30.40
N GLU A 151 -0.12 -0.94 29.60
CA GLU A 151 -1.55 -0.61 29.67
C GLU A 151 -2.40 -1.80 30.17
N GLY A 152 -1.88 -3.03 30.08
CA GLY A 152 -2.55 -4.24 30.55
C GLY A 152 -3.64 -4.74 29.60
N ARG A 153 -4.64 -5.41 30.19
CA ARG A 153 -5.59 -6.24 29.45
C ARG A 153 -6.77 -5.45 28.88
N TRP A 154 -7.04 -5.67 27.60
CA TRP A 154 -8.19 -5.14 26.87
C TRP A 154 -9.04 -6.28 26.29
N ASN A 155 -10.36 -6.23 26.45
CA ASN A 155 -11.27 -7.24 25.89
C ASN A 155 -11.54 -6.96 24.42
N VAL A 156 -11.47 -7.98 23.56
CA VAL A 156 -11.71 -7.81 22.12
C VAL A 156 -13.21 -7.79 21.85
N ARG A 157 -13.69 -6.74 21.18
CA ARG A 157 -15.08 -6.63 20.69
C ARG A 157 -15.25 -7.06 19.25
N GLY A 158 -14.20 -6.91 18.44
CA GLY A 158 -14.20 -7.34 17.05
C GLY A 158 -12.94 -6.93 16.29
N THR A 159 -12.79 -7.48 15.09
CA THR A 159 -11.68 -7.18 14.19
C THR A 159 -12.12 -6.13 13.17
N LEU A 160 -11.39 -5.03 13.07
CA LEU A 160 -11.64 -3.96 12.12
C LEU A 160 -10.90 -4.18 10.80
N LEU A 161 -9.68 -4.74 10.85
CA LEU A 161 -8.86 -5.02 9.68
C LEU A 161 -7.91 -6.19 9.96
N ASN A 162 -7.80 -7.14 9.05
CA ASN A 162 -6.79 -8.20 9.09
C ASN A 162 -5.71 -7.90 8.05
N LEU A 163 -4.46 -7.78 8.52
CA LEU A 163 -3.29 -7.46 7.70
C LEU A 163 -2.44 -8.71 7.40
N GLY A 164 -2.89 -9.90 7.78
CA GLY A 164 -2.17 -11.18 7.67
C GLY A 164 -0.98 -11.33 8.62
N ARG A 165 -0.25 -10.23 8.90
CA ARG A 165 0.89 -10.14 9.82
C ARG A 165 0.54 -9.45 11.15
N SER A 166 -0.60 -8.79 11.20
CA SER A 166 -1.19 -8.18 12.37
C SER A 166 -2.70 -8.10 12.21
N ASP A 167 -3.40 -7.90 13.32
CA ASP A 167 -4.83 -7.65 13.37
C ASP A 167 -5.09 -6.30 14.02
N ILE A 168 -5.94 -5.48 13.40
CA ILE A 168 -6.45 -4.25 14.00
C ILE A 168 -7.80 -4.56 14.60
N LEU A 169 -7.91 -4.35 15.91
CA LEU A 169 -9.00 -4.80 16.76
C LEU A 169 -9.69 -3.61 17.41
N LEU A 170 -11.01 -3.69 17.56
CA LEU A 170 -11.77 -2.84 18.47
C LEU A 170 -11.81 -3.54 19.83
N CYS A 171 -11.34 -2.86 20.86
CA CYS A 171 -11.23 -3.40 22.20
C CYS A 171 -11.88 -2.47 23.24
N GLU A 172 -12.19 -3.02 24.41
CA GLU A 172 -12.75 -2.30 25.55
C GLU A 172 -12.06 -2.63 26.88
N ARG A 173 -11.97 -1.64 27.76
CA ARG A 173 -11.46 -1.76 29.14
C ARG A 173 -12.32 -0.88 30.05
N GLY A 174 -13.30 -1.48 30.73
CA GLY A 174 -14.31 -0.72 31.47
C GLY A 174 -15.16 0.13 30.53
N ASP A 175 -15.17 1.45 30.75
CA ASP A 175 -15.88 2.43 29.91
C ASP A 175 -15.00 3.01 28.78
N GLU A 176 -13.74 2.55 28.67
CA GLU A 176 -12.81 2.98 27.63
C GLU A 176 -12.85 2.04 26.43
N LEU A 177 -12.76 2.61 25.23
CA LEU A 177 -12.63 1.90 23.98
C LEU A 177 -11.31 2.26 23.32
N ALA A 178 -10.71 1.29 22.63
CA ALA A 178 -9.49 1.49 21.87
C ALA A 178 -9.49 0.72 20.56
N VAL A 179 -8.83 1.28 19.56
CA VAL A 179 -8.39 0.54 18.39
C VAL A 179 -6.97 0.10 18.65
N ILE A 180 -6.71 -1.20 18.59
CA ILE A 180 -5.42 -1.79 18.96
C ILE A 180 -4.92 -2.61 17.77
N GLU A 181 -3.70 -2.36 17.34
CA GLU A 181 -3.01 -3.26 16.44
C GLU A 181 -2.26 -4.32 17.25
N LYS A 182 -2.56 -5.58 16.99
CA LYS A 182 -1.90 -6.74 17.58
C LYS A 182 -0.97 -7.37 16.56
N PHE A 183 0.29 -7.49 16.92
CA PHE A 183 1.34 -8.01 16.06
C PHE A 183 1.57 -9.51 16.29
N GLN A 184 2.13 -10.19 15.29
CA GLN A 184 2.68 -11.52 15.50
C GLN A 184 3.84 -11.44 16.52
N PRO A 185 3.82 -12.23 17.62
CA PRO A 185 4.82 -12.12 18.69
C PRO A 185 6.26 -12.35 18.25
N ASN A 186 6.45 -13.11 17.17
CA ASN A 186 7.78 -13.44 16.64
C ASN A 186 8.29 -12.42 15.60
N SER A 187 7.48 -11.43 15.22
CA SER A 187 7.95 -10.37 14.32
C SER A 187 9.08 -9.57 14.96
N THR A 188 9.99 -9.05 14.14
CA THR A 188 11.09 -8.21 14.61
C THR A 188 10.54 -6.96 15.31
N TYR A 189 9.51 -6.34 14.74
CA TYR A 189 8.82 -5.20 15.35
C TYR A 189 8.26 -5.53 16.74
N ALA A 190 7.52 -6.64 16.89
CA ALA A 190 6.90 -6.99 18.17
C ALA A 190 7.90 -7.31 19.27
N ARG A 191 9.07 -7.85 18.92
CA ARG A 191 10.14 -8.13 19.90
C ARG A 191 10.73 -6.85 20.51
N THR A 192 10.79 -5.78 19.72
CA THR A 192 11.32 -4.48 20.15
C THR A 192 10.25 -3.58 20.78
N ARG A 193 9.05 -3.54 20.19
CA ARG A 193 7.99 -2.58 20.53
C ARG A 193 6.88 -3.16 21.42
N GLY A 194 6.84 -4.49 21.53
CA GLY A 194 5.77 -5.23 22.20
C GLY A 194 4.72 -5.75 21.22
N THR A 195 3.89 -6.67 21.71
CA THR A 195 2.97 -7.46 20.87
C THR A 195 1.68 -6.74 20.49
N ALA A 196 1.44 -5.55 21.02
CA ALA A 196 0.28 -4.74 20.69
C ALA A 196 0.55 -3.26 20.93
N GLU A 197 -0.08 -2.39 20.13
CA GLU A 197 -0.03 -0.93 20.28
C GLU A 197 -1.44 -0.34 20.12
N ILE A 198 -1.79 0.61 20.99
CA ILE A 198 -3.03 1.39 20.87
C ILE A 198 -2.85 2.40 19.74
N LEU A 199 -3.77 2.41 18.78
CA LEU A 199 -3.81 3.35 17.66
C LEU A 199 -4.68 4.57 17.97
N LEU A 200 -5.86 4.32 18.54
CA LEU A 200 -6.86 5.34 18.86
C LEU A 200 -7.56 4.96 20.15
N THR A 201 -8.03 5.95 20.90
CA THR A 201 -8.87 5.75 22.09
C THR A 201 -10.14 6.59 22.00
N GLY A 202 -11.20 6.15 22.68
CA GLY A 202 -12.46 6.86 22.69
C GLY A 202 -13.44 6.29 23.70
N ARG A 203 -14.65 6.86 23.72
CA ARG A 203 -15.77 6.38 24.56
C ARG A 203 -17.02 6.00 23.77
N ASP A 204 -17.06 6.36 22.49
CA ASP A 204 -18.13 5.99 21.57
C ASP A 204 -17.57 5.06 20.49
N ALA A 205 -18.05 3.82 20.46
CA ALA A 205 -17.58 2.80 19.52
C ALA A 205 -17.84 3.17 18.06
N GLN A 206 -18.98 3.79 17.77
CA GLN A 206 -19.32 4.16 16.40
C GLN A 206 -18.45 5.31 15.91
N GLN A 207 -18.21 6.31 16.76
CA GLN A 207 -17.30 7.40 16.45
C GLN A 207 -15.87 6.88 16.24
N LEU A 208 -15.38 6.06 17.16
CA LEU A 208 -14.03 5.50 17.10
C LEU A 208 -13.81 4.65 15.84
N VAL A 209 -14.79 3.83 15.45
CA VAL A 209 -14.73 3.04 14.21
C VAL A 209 -14.79 3.92 12.97
N ARG A 210 -15.57 5.00 12.96
CA ARG A 210 -15.58 5.95 11.83
C ARG A 210 -14.23 6.63 11.67
N GLU A 211 -13.67 7.14 12.76
CA GLU A 211 -12.36 7.79 12.76
C GLU A 211 -11.25 6.84 12.29
N PHE A 212 -11.25 5.60 12.78
CA PHE A 212 -10.32 4.58 12.29
C PHE A 212 -10.46 4.35 10.78
N LYS A 213 -11.69 4.25 10.26
CA LYS A 213 -11.91 4.02 8.82
C LYS A 213 -11.43 5.19 7.96
N GLU A 214 -11.65 6.42 8.41
CA GLU A 214 -11.17 7.62 7.72
C GLU A 214 -9.63 7.63 7.65
N ASN A 215 -8.97 7.35 8.78
CA ASN A 215 -7.50 7.25 8.84
C ASN A 215 -6.98 6.10 7.97
N ALA A 216 -7.60 4.92 8.06
CA ALA A 216 -7.21 3.76 7.26
C ALA A 216 -7.39 4.01 5.76
N GLN A 217 -8.46 4.70 5.34
CA GLN A 217 -8.67 5.07 3.95
C GLN A 217 -7.56 6.00 3.45
N LEU A 218 -7.13 6.98 4.25
CA LEU A 218 -5.97 7.82 3.92
C LEU A 218 -4.69 6.97 3.80
N THR A 219 -4.49 5.98 4.66
CA THR A 219 -3.34 5.05 4.56
C THR A 219 -3.38 4.28 3.23
N LEU A 220 -4.55 3.78 2.81
CA LEU A 220 -4.68 3.08 1.53
C LEU A 220 -4.38 4.00 0.34
N GLU A 221 -4.86 5.25 0.36
CA GLU A 221 -4.54 6.23 -0.67
C GLU A 221 -3.02 6.51 -0.74
N PHE A 222 -2.37 6.57 0.42
CA PHE A 222 -0.93 6.75 0.48
C PHE A 222 -0.17 5.54 -0.06
N MET A 223 -0.62 4.32 0.25
CA MET A 223 -0.13 3.07 -0.35
C MET A 223 -0.27 3.11 -1.89
N ALA A 224 -1.44 3.48 -2.42
CA ALA A 224 -1.68 3.58 -3.86
C ALA A 224 -0.71 4.56 -4.55
N SER A 225 -0.47 5.71 -3.91
CA SER A 225 0.51 6.69 -4.39
C SER A 225 1.92 6.13 -4.37
N ASN A 226 2.29 5.38 -3.32
CA ASN A 226 3.60 4.76 -3.22
C ASN A 226 3.82 3.70 -4.31
N LEU A 227 2.82 2.86 -4.58
CA LEU A 227 2.88 1.87 -5.68
C LEU A 227 3.03 2.54 -7.04
N THR A 228 2.37 3.67 -7.25
CA THR A 228 2.53 4.47 -8.47
C THR A 228 3.99 4.93 -8.62
N ALA A 229 4.60 5.41 -7.54
CA ALA A 229 5.99 5.86 -7.55
C ALA A 229 6.99 4.70 -7.76
N LYS A 230 6.77 3.55 -7.11
CA LYS A 230 7.55 2.31 -7.33
C LYS A 230 7.51 1.89 -8.80
N ALA A 231 6.32 1.88 -9.41
CA ALA A 231 6.17 1.60 -10.84
C ALA A 231 6.88 2.65 -11.72
N GLN A 232 6.79 3.93 -11.35
CA GLN A 232 7.49 5.03 -12.03
C GLN A 232 9.00 4.78 -12.09
N ARG A 233 9.60 4.43 -10.95
CA ARG A 233 11.02 4.13 -10.83
C ARG A 233 11.44 3.00 -11.78
N ILE A 234 10.68 1.91 -11.82
CA ILE A 234 10.96 0.77 -12.70
C ILE A 234 10.93 1.18 -14.16
N ILE A 235 9.95 2.00 -14.55
CA ILE A 235 9.85 2.46 -15.94
C ILE A 235 11.03 3.36 -16.32
N TRP A 236 11.43 4.28 -15.45
CA TRP A 236 12.56 5.18 -15.75
C TRP A 236 13.92 4.49 -15.73
N ASN A 237 14.13 3.52 -14.85
CA ASN A 237 15.40 2.78 -14.80
C ASN A 237 15.67 1.98 -16.08
N GLU A 238 14.63 1.68 -16.87
CA GLU A 238 14.73 0.85 -18.06
C GLU A 238 14.58 1.60 -19.38
N GLN A 239 13.88 2.73 -19.38
CA GLN A 239 13.67 3.54 -20.58
C GLN A 239 14.56 4.78 -20.57
N GLN A 240 15.74 4.68 -21.21
CA GLN A 240 16.57 5.86 -21.51
C GLN A 240 15.98 6.76 -22.62
N ALA A 241 14.89 6.38 -23.29
CA ALA A 241 14.32 7.17 -24.39
C ALA A 241 12.79 7.04 -24.51
N GLU A 242 12.16 8.19 -24.78
CA GLU A 242 10.73 8.46 -25.08
C GLU A 242 9.71 8.32 -23.92
N HIS A 243 9.53 9.45 -23.21
CA HIS A 243 8.40 9.84 -22.36
C HIS A 243 7.40 8.74 -21.92
N PRO A 244 7.63 8.08 -20.77
CA PRO A 244 6.74 7.04 -20.23
C PRO A 244 5.42 7.56 -19.64
N ALA A 245 5.04 8.81 -19.94
CA ALA A 245 3.93 9.51 -19.31
C ALA A 245 2.59 8.75 -19.44
N HIS A 246 2.34 8.10 -20.58
CA HIS A 246 1.13 7.29 -20.76
C HIS A 246 1.14 6.00 -19.94
N VAL A 247 2.29 5.36 -19.78
CA VAL A 247 2.42 4.14 -18.96
C VAL A 247 2.21 4.49 -17.49
N VAL A 248 2.87 5.55 -17.01
CA VAL A 248 2.70 6.06 -15.66
C VAL A 248 1.25 6.47 -15.40
N ALA A 249 0.60 7.17 -16.34
CA ALA A 249 -0.81 7.55 -16.20
C ALA A 249 -1.73 6.33 -16.11
N ALA A 250 -1.51 5.31 -16.93
CA ALA A 250 -2.28 4.07 -16.90
C ALA A 250 -2.15 3.32 -15.56
N ILE A 251 -0.92 3.24 -15.02
CA ILE A 251 -0.68 2.61 -13.71
C ILE A 251 -1.28 3.45 -12.57
N SER A 252 -1.07 4.76 -12.61
CA SER A 252 -1.64 5.69 -11.62
C SER A 252 -3.15 5.54 -11.53
N GLU A 253 -3.83 5.41 -12.68
CA GLU A 253 -5.27 5.19 -12.73
C GLU A 253 -5.67 3.85 -12.13
N ARG A 254 -4.89 2.79 -12.37
CA ARG A 254 -5.13 1.47 -11.78
C ARG A 254 -4.95 1.47 -10.26
N CYS A 255 -3.88 2.09 -9.75
CA CYS A 255 -3.66 2.30 -8.32
C CYS A 255 -4.79 3.11 -7.68
N ARG A 256 -5.19 4.21 -8.31
CA ARG A 256 -6.29 5.05 -7.84
C ARG A 256 -7.62 4.30 -7.79
N ASN A 257 -7.91 3.50 -8.80
CA ASN A 257 -9.13 2.69 -8.86
C ASN A 257 -9.19 1.58 -7.79
N ALA A 258 -8.03 1.10 -7.32
CA ALA A 258 -7.97 0.10 -6.25
C ALA A 258 -8.43 0.66 -4.89
N VAL A 259 -8.30 1.97 -4.66
CA VAL A 259 -8.65 2.63 -3.39
C VAL A 259 -9.93 3.47 -3.45
N GLN A 260 -10.43 3.81 -4.63
CA GLN A 260 -11.67 4.55 -4.78
C GLN A 260 -12.91 3.72 -4.42
N GLU A 261 -13.90 4.40 -3.83
CA GLU A 261 -15.24 3.86 -3.67
C GLU A 261 -15.94 3.76 -5.03
N THR A 262 -16.57 2.63 -5.28
CA THR A 262 -17.20 2.30 -6.58
C THR A 262 -18.30 3.30 -6.96
N GLU A 263 -18.89 4.02 -6.00
CA GLU A 263 -19.91 5.05 -6.24
C GLU A 263 -19.35 6.25 -7.04
N THR A 264 -18.12 6.66 -6.76
CA THR A 264 -17.41 7.68 -7.54
C THR A 264 -17.02 7.24 -8.96
N GLN A 265 -16.88 5.93 -9.22
CA GLN A 265 -16.61 5.42 -10.56
C GLN A 265 -17.85 5.50 -11.46
N THR A 266 -19.04 5.19 -10.94
CA THR A 266 -20.30 5.30 -11.71
C THR A 266 -20.61 6.77 -12.05
N GLN A 267 -20.35 7.71 -11.13
CA GLN A 267 -20.53 9.15 -11.37
C GLN A 267 -19.50 9.71 -12.37
N ARG A 268 -18.23 9.30 -12.32
CA ARG A 268 -17.23 9.72 -13.33
C ARG A 268 -17.50 9.12 -14.71
N GLN A 269 -17.99 7.88 -14.78
CA GLN A 269 -18.38 7.25 -16.05
C GLN A 269 -19.64 7.86 -16.65
N THR A 270 -20.60 8.33 -15.84
CA THR A 270 -21.77 9.07 -16.33
C THR A 270 -21.41 10.50 -16.74
N ALA A 271 -20.53 11.19 -16.00
CA ALA A 271 -20.03 12.51 -16.38
C ALA A 271 -19.23 12.47 -17.70
N ALA A 272 -18.40 11.44 -17.91
CA ALA A 272 -17.64 11.25 -19.15
C ALA A 272 -18.52 10.86 -20.36
N ARG A 273 -19.70 10.25 -20.13
CA ARG A 273 -20.69 9.95 -21.17
C ARG A 273 -21.69 11.10 -21.43
N GLY A 274 -21.77 12.08 -20.53
CA GLY A 274 -22.71 13.20 -20.57
C GLY A 274 -22.28 14.40 -21.41
N ILE A 275 -21.05 14.43 -21.94
CA ILE A 275 -20.59 15.50 -22.84
C ILE A 275 -20.67 14.99 -24.28
N ARG A 276 -21.85 15.15 -24.89
CA ARG A 276 -22.00 15.27 -26.35
C ARG A 276 -22.38 16.72 -26.64
N ILE A 277 -21.47 17.46 -27.29
CA ILE A 277 -21.81 18.66 -28.06
C ILE A 277 -22.25 18.18 -29.44
#